data_AF-A0AAW8J851-F1
#
_entry.id   AF-A0AAW8J851-F1
#
_cell.length_a   1.000
_cell.length_b   1.000
_cell.length_c   1.000
_cell.angle_alpha   90.00
_cell.angle_beta   90.00
_cell.angle_gamma   90.00
#
_symmetry.space_group_name_H-M   'P 1'
#
loop_
_entity.id
_entity.type
_entity.pdbx_description
1 polymer ?
#
loop_
_entity_poly.entity_id
_entity_poly.type
_entity_poly.pdbx_seq_one_letter_code
_entity_poly.pdbx_strand_id
1 'polypeptide(L)'
;MKNSKPVVSKDKAIAIGFTVAVHIVAIGSLLYLGLSKPPEPPKKIKTILIKPEDLPPPEPIAVDTTDETEPVMVDIAEPSPAIEQPSGPSPAELQALAASKLAAEKHAAEQKAQAQAAEQARLQAVAAEKARLKAIEDARNAKTAEAKAKAQEQARQQQLAAERARQQAAAAEQKRKDAIAAEQKRKQAEADAAKRKQAEADAAKRKQAEADAAKRKQAEADAAKRKQAEADAAKRKQAEADAAKRKQAEADAAKRKQAEADAAKRKQAEADAAKRKQAEADAAKRKQAEADAAKRKQAEADTAKRKQAEADAAKRKQAEADTAKRKQAEADAAKRKQAEADAAKRKQAEADAAKRKQAEANRKRLNSELDDELADTKKASAQAKTAQAKTTASNATRDFRNKVDRTWQPPVGKTGEKATVSVTLTPSGQVASVYVSASDPAVKASAEKAVRAAAPYPMPSDPEARRLAQSFKSTLTVK
;
A
#
# COMPACT_ATOMS: atom_id res chain seq x y z
N MET A 1 -8.09 -48.28 43.20
CA MET A 1 -6.98 -47.36 42.86
C MET A 1 -7.59 -46.07 42.32
N LYS A 2 -7.44 -44.96 43.06
CA LYS A 2 -8.05 -43.66 42.72
C LYS A 2 -7.16 -42.95 41.69
N ASN A 3 -7.60 -42.89 40.44
CA ASN A 3 -6.95 -42.08 39.40
C ASN A 3 -7.49 -40.65 39.44
N SER A 4 -6.86 -39.79 40.26
CA SER A 4 -7.07 -38.35 40.22
C SER A 4 -6.29 -37.74 39.06
N LYS A 5 -6.96 -37.36 37.98
CA LYS A 5 -6.36 -36.49 36.94
C LYS A 5 -6.26 -35.06 37.50
N PRO A 6 -5.08 -34.40 37.44
CA PRO A 6 -4.97 -33.03 37.93
C PRO A 6 -5.69 -32.07 36.98
N VAL A 7 -6.75 -31.43 37.47
CA VAL A 7 -7.41 -30.33 36.77
C VAL A 7 -6.52 -29.11 36.95
N VAL A 8 -5.77 -28.73 35.91
CA VAL A 8 -5.00 -27.48 35.91
C VAL A 8 -6.02 -26.33 35.88
N SER A 9 -6.20 -25.67 37.02
CA SER A 9 -7.09 -24.53 37.17
C SER A 9 -6.70 -23.40 36.22
N LYS A 10 -7.68 -22.81 35.52
CA LYS A 10 -7.51 -21.75 34.51
C LYS A 10 -6.66 -20.58 35.01
N ASP A 11 -6.67 -20.31 36.31
CA ASP A 11 -5.85 -19.27 36.93
C ASP A 11 -4.35 -19.55 36.85
N LYS A 12 -3.93 -20.83 36.94
CA LYS A 12 -2.52 -21.23 36.74
C LYS A 12 -2.11 -21.10 35.28
N ALA A 13 -3.01 -21.36 34.33
CA ALA A 13 -2.73 -21.18 32.90
C ALA A 13 -2.56 -19.70 32.53
N ILE A 14 -3.36 -18.81 33.13
CA ILE A 14 -3.25 -17.36 32.93
C ILE A 14 -1.95 -16.83 33.59
N ALA A 15 -1.62 -17.31 34.79
CA ALA A 15 -0.39 -16.92 35.48
C ALA A 15 0.88 -17.36 34.71
N ILE A 16 0.89 -18.57 34.14
CA ILE A 16 1.99 -19.06 33.28
C ILE A 16 2.04 -18.27 31.97
N GLY A 17 0.89 -17.92 31.40
CA GLY A 17 0.83 -17.09 30.19
C GLY A 17 1.43 -15.70 30.39
N PHE A 18 1.18 -15.08 31.55
CA PHE A 18 1.70 -13.76 31.86
C PHE A 18 3.21 -13.78 32.12
N THR A 19 3.72 -14.78 32.85
CA THR A 19 5.16 -14.91 33.07
C THR A 19 5.91 -15.18 31.78
N VAL A 20 5.39 -16.03 30.89
CA VAL A 20 5.99 -16.28 29.57
C VAL A 20 5.97 -15.03 28.70
N ALA A 21 4.88 -14.27 28.69
CA ALA A 21 4.78 -13.02 27.94
C ALA A 21 5.79 -11.96 28.44
N VAL A 22 5.93 -11.80 29.76
CA VAL A 22 6.90 -10.88 30.36
C VAL A 22 8.34 -11.28 30.02
N HIS A 23 8.67 -12.57 30.04
CA HIS A 23 10.01 -13.05 29.68
C HIS A 23 10.31 -12.87 28.19
N ILE A 24 9.33 -13.05 27.29
CA ILE A 24 9.53 -12.81 25.85
C ILE A 24 9.76 -11.33 25.57
N VAL A 25 9.04 -10.44 26.24
CA VAL A 25 9.27 -8.99 26.11
C VAL A 25 10.63 -8.60 26.68
N ALA A 26 11.04 -9.15 27.83
CA ALA A 26 12.35 -8.90 28.42
C ALA A 26 13.51 -9.38 27.53
N ILE A 27 13.40 -10.60 26.98
CA ILE A 27 14.39 -11.17 26.06
C ILE A 27 14.44 -10.38 24.75
N GLY A 28 13.29 -10.02 24.19
CA GLY A 28 13.22 -9.17 22.99
C GLY A 28 13.83 -7.77 23.21
N SER A 29 13.63 -7.20 24.40
CA SER A 29 14.24 -5.91 24.79
C SER A 29 15.75 -6.04 24.94
N LEU A 30 16.25 -7.15 25.54
CA LEU A 30 17.69 -7.41 25.69
C LEU A 30 18.38 -7.63 24.33
N LEU A 31 17.72 -8.33 23.41
CA LEU A 31 18.17 -8.53 22.03
C LEU A 31 18.18 -7.22 21.23
N TYR A 32 17.22 -6.32 21.48
CA TYR A 32 17.13 -5.00 20.84
C TYR A 32 18.17 -4.01 21.40
N LEU A 33 18.58 -4.14 22.67
CA LEU A 33 19.63 -3.32 23.30
C LEU A 33 21.07 -3.83 23.06
N GLY A 34 21.28 -4.91 22.30
CA GLY A 34 22.59 -5.27 21.75
C GLY A 34 23.64 -5.79 22.74
N LEU A 35 23.26 -6.24 23.94
CA LEU A 35 24.20 -6.61 25.03
C LEU A 35 24.46 -8.12 25.20
N SER A 36 24.16 -8.98 24.22
CA SER A 36 24.44 -10.42 24.37
C SER A 36 24.94 -11.05 23.07
N LYS A 37 26.23 -11.40 23.06
CA LYS A 37 26.81 -12.33 22.08
C LYS A 37 26.10 -13.69 22.20
N PRO A 38 25.60 -14.29 21.10
CA PRO A 38 24.99 -15.61 21.16
C PRO A 38 26.02 -16.67 21.59
N PRO A 39 25.63 -17.69 22.36
CA PRO A 39 26.55 -18.76 22.77
C PRO A 39 26.98 -19.59 21.55
N GLU A 40 28.29 -19.77 21.40
CA GLU A 40 28.87 -20.60 20.33
C GLU A 40 28.52 -22.09 20.55
N PRO A 41 28.19 -22.83 19.48
CA PRO A 41 27.92 -24.27 19.59
C PRO A 41 29.20 -25.04 19.97
N PRO A 42 29.12 -26.10 20.80
CA PRO A 42 30.29 -26.88 21.19
C PRO A 42 30.90 -27.59 19.98
N LYS A 43 32.23 -27.46 19.84
CA LYS A 43 33.00 -28.06 18.75
C LYS A 43 32.95 -29.58 18.82
N LYS A 44 32.62 -30.23 17.70
CA LYS A 44 32.64 -31.69 17.56
C LYS A 44 34.09 -32.19 17.66
N ILE A 45 34.41 -32.95 18.70
CA ILE A 45 35.67 -33.67 18.82
C ILE A 45 35.67 -34.79 17.77
N LYS A 46 36.56 -34.71 16.78
CA LYS A 46 36.86 -35.83 15.89
C LYS A 46 38.06 -36.57 16.46
N THR A 47 37.80 -37.71 17.11
CA THR A 47 38.84 -38.67 17.47
C THR A 47 39.38 -39.27 16.17
N ILE A 48 40.58 -38.87 15.77
CA ILE A 48 41.30 -39.53 14.68
C ILE A 48 42.22 -40.53 15.35
N LEU A 49 41.92 -41.81 15.16
CA LEU A 49 42.76 -42.94 15.54
C LEU A 49 44.01 -42.92 14.66
N ILE A 50 45.12 -42.42 15.21
CA ILE A 50 46.42 -42.40 14.54
C ILE A 50 46.88 -43.85 14.44
N LYS A 51 46.93 -44.37 13.21
CA LYS A 51 47.56 -45.67 12.90
C LYS A 51 49.07 -45.47 12.86
N PRO A 52 49.88 -46.42 13.35
CA PRO A 52 51.33 -46.28 13.49
C PRO A 52 52.14 -46.30 12.17
N GLU A 53 51.50 -46.15 11.00
CA GLU A 53 52.16 -46.22 9.68
C GLU A 53 52.40 -44.86 9.01
N ASP A 54 51.98 -43.74 9.61
CA ASP A 54 52.22 -42.37 9.09
C ASP A 54 53.41 -41.64 9.78
N LEU A 55 54.35 -42.37 10.39
CA LEU A 55 55.64 -41.80 10.82
C LEU A 55 56.65 -41.86 9.66
N PRO A 56 57.13 -40.72 9.12
CA PRO A 56 58.32 -40.74 8.29
C PRO A 56 59.57 -41.04 9.16
N PRO A 57 60.40 -42.04 8.82
CA PRO A 57 61.61 -42.41 9.54
C PRO A 57 62.75 -41.39 9.36
N PRO A 58 63.72 -41.33 10.31
CA PRO A 58 64.77 -40.30 10.33
C PRO A 58 65.82 -40.46 9.20
N GLU A 59 66.37 -39.32 8.78
CA GLU A 59 67.39 -39.17 7.74
C GLU A 59 68.75 -39.81 8.13
N PRO A 60 69.43 -40.55 7.22
CA PRO A 60 70.82 -40.96 7.41
C PRO A 60 71.84 -39.93 6.88
N ILE A 61 72.55 -39.31 7.83
CA ILE A 61 73.99 -38.99 7.95
C ILE A 61 74.87 -38.85 6.68
N ALA A 62 75.62 -37.72 6.61
CA ALA A 62 77.03 -37.69 6.18
C ALA A 62 77.83 -36.88 7.23
N VAL A 63 78.43 -37.54 8.22
CA VAL A 63 79.85 -37.90 8.38
C VAL A 63 80.81 -36.74 8.13
N ASP A 64 81.25 -36.09 9.22
CA ASP A 64 82.61 -35.56 9.30
C ASP A 64 83.22 -36.11 10.58
N THR A 65 84.18 -37.02 10.39
CA THR A 65 84.98 -37.68 11.41
C THR A 65 86.21 -36.81 11.62
N THR A 66 86.39 -36.25 12.81
CA THR A 66 87.70 -35.73 13.24
C THR A 66 88.10 -36.50 14.48
N ASP A 67 88.89 -37.54 14.22
CA ASP A 67 89.65 -38.29 15.21
C ASP A 67 91.00 -37.58 15.47
N GLU A 68 91.63 -38.01 16.55
CA GLU A 68 92.72 -37.43 17.33
C GLU A 68 94.00 -37.22 16.49
N THR A 69 95.07 -36.53 16.89
CA THR A 69 95.97 -36.83 18.02
C THR A 69 97.21 -35.93 17.83
N GLU A 70 97.89 -35.56 18.93
CA GLU A 70 99.26 -35.03 18.90
C GLU A 70 100.25 -36.03 18.24
N PRO A 71 101.44 -35.59 17.75
CA PRO A 71 102.60 -35.69 18.66
C PRO A 71 103.73 -34.65 18.49
N VAL A 72 104.32 -34.39 19.66
CA VAL A 72 105.72 -34.13 20.08
C VAL A 72 106.88 -34.24 19.05
N MET A 73 107.83 -33.31 19.24
CA MET A 73 109.26 -33.24 18.85
C MET A 73 110.02 -34.59 18.74
N VAL A 74 111.01 -34.72 17.83
CA VAL A 74 112.47 -34.86 18.13
C VAL A 74 113.33 -34.61 16.87
N ASP A 75 114.64 -34.58 17.08
CA ASP A 75 115.74 -33.86 16.42
C ASP A 75 116.58 -34.73 15.44
N ILE A 76 117.53 -34.08 14.74
CA ILE A 76 118.83 -34.56 14.21
C ILE A 76 118.99 -35.02 12.73
N ALA A 77 119.99 -34.35 12.10
CA ALA A 77 120.97 -34.78 11.09
C ALA A 77 120.74 -34.50 9.59
N GLU A 78 121.50 -33.50 9.12
CA GLU A 78 122.15 -33.37 7.80
C GLU A 78 122.83 -34.67 7.31
N PRO A 79 123.04 -34.89 5.99
CA PRO A 79 123.74 -33.94 5.13
C PRO A 79 123.22 -33.76 3.67
N SER A 80 123.59 -32.61 3.12
CA SER A 80 123.59 -32.26 1.68
C SER A 80 124.38 -33.30 0.84
N PRO A 81 124.11 -33.44 -0.48
CA PRO A 81 124.63 -32.42 -1.39
C PRO A 81 123.77 -32.08 -2.62
N ALA A 82 123.80 -30.78 -2.94
CA ALA A 82 124.14 -30.22 -4.25
C ALA A 82 123.09 -30.12 -5.39
N ILE A 83 122.95 -28.85 -5.81
CA ILE A 83 122.62 -28.28 -7.13
C ILE A 83 121.14 -28.35 -7.57
N GLU A 84 120.37 -27.33 -7.22
CA GLU A 84 120.02 -26.18 -8.10
C GLU A 84 119.32 -25.13 -7.25
N GLN A 85 119.69 -23.85 -7.39
CA GLN A 85 118.98 -22.74 -6.75
C GLN A 85 117.60 -22.58 -7.41
N PRO A 86 116.46 -22.62 -6.68
CA PRO A 86 115.35 -21.77 -7.03
C PRO A 86 115.63 -20.41 -6.38
N SER A 87 115.86 -19.41 -7.22
CA SER A 87 115.79 -18.00 -6.84
C SER A 87 114.56 -17.80 -5.95
N GLY A 88 114.73 -17.25 -4.74
CA GLY A 88 113.58 -16.83 -3.93
C GLY A 88 112.68 -15.90 -4.75
N PRO A 89 111.35 -15.93 -4.53
CA PRO A 89 110.42 -15.21 -5.37
C PRO A 89 110.83 -13.74 -5.43
N SER A 90 110.96 -13.21 -6.64
CA SER A 90 111.28 -11.82 -6.88
C SER A 90 110.28 -10.93 -6.14
N PRO A 91 110.67 -9.73 -5.66
CA PRO A 91 109.73 -8.75 -5.10
C PRO A 91 108.49 -8.53 -6.00
N ALA A 92 108.66 -8.67 -7.33
CA ALA A 92 107.57 -8.60 -8.30
C ALA A 92 106.57 -9.78 -8.22
N GLU A 93 107.04 -10.99 -7.92
CA GLU A 93 106.21 -12.19 -7.78
C GLU A 93 105.42 -12.19 -6.46
N LEU A 94 106.03 -11.71 -5.36
CA LEU A 94 105.33 -11.47 -4.10
C LEU A 94 104.26 -10.38 -4.23
N GLN A 95 104.54 -9.32 -5.00
CA GLN A 95 103.58 -8.25 -5.27
C GLN A 95 102.45 -8.72 -6.20
N ALA A 96 102.73 -9.57 -7.19
CA ALA A 96 101.72 -10.18 -8.04
C ALA A 96 100.81 -11.15 -7.27
N LEU A 97 101.36 -11.94 -6.34
CA LEU A 97 100.58 -12.82 -5.47
C LEU A 97 99.70 -12.02 -4.49
N ALA A 98 100.21 -10.92 -3.93
CA ALA A 98 99.44 -10.02 -3.08
C ALA A 98 98.30 -9.32 -3.85
N ALA A 99 98.57 -8.87 -5.08
CA ALA A 99 97.55 -8.29 -5.96
C ALA A 99 96.49 -9.32 -6.37
N SER A 100 96.89 -10.57 -6.62
CA SER A 100 95.97 -11.67 -6.93
C SER A 100 95.09 -12.04 -5.74
N LYS A 101 95.64 -12.11 -4.51
CA LYS A 101 94.85 -12.33 -3.29
C LYS A 101 93.85 -11.20 -3.05
N LEU A 102 94.26 -9.95 -3.22
CA LEU A 102 93.37 -8.80 -3.08
C LEU A 102 92.25 -8.78 -4.13
N ALA A 103 92.55 -9.18 -5.37
CA ALA A 103 91.56 -9.34 -6.43
C ALA A 103 90.58 -10.48 -6.12
N ALA A 104 91.07 -11.61 -5.60
CA ALA A 104 90.24 -12.73 -5.16
C ALA A 104 89.33 -12.34 -3.98
N GLU A 105 89.84 -11.62 -2.98
CA GLU A 105 89.03 -11.09 -1.86
C GLU A 105 87.97 -10.10 -2.33
N LYS A 106 88.31 -9.18 -3.25
CA LYS A 106 87.31 -8.27 -3.85
C LYS A 106 86.22 -9.03 -4.58
N HIS A 107 86.58 -10.01 -5.39
CA HIS A 107 85.62 -10.82 -6.13
C HIS A 107 84.74 -11.66 -5.18
N ALA A 108 85.31 -12.23 -4.11
CA ALA A 108 84.56 -12.93 -3.08
C ALA A 108 83.60 -12.00 -2.32
N ALA A 109 84.03 -10.78 -2.00
CA ALA A 109 83.19 -9.76 -1.36
C ALA A 109 82.04 -9.32 -2.27
N GLU A 110 82.30 -9.15 -3.57
CA GLU A 110 81.31 -8.76 -4.57
C GLU A 110 80.27 -9.87 -4.82
N GLN A 111 80.71 -11.14 -4.86
CA GLN A 111 79.81 -12.30 -4.91
C GLN A 111 78.95 -12.42 -3.65
N LYS A 112 79.52 -12.16 -2.46
CA LYS A 112 78.76 -12.16 -1.19
C LYS A 112 77.72 -11.03 -1.16
N ALA A 113 78.07 -9.84 -1.65
CA ALA A 113 77.13 -8.72 -1.77
C ALA A 113 76.01 -9.03 -2.77
N GLN A 114 76.31 -9.66 -3.91
CA GLN A 114 75.30 -10.11 -4.87
C GLN A 114 74.37 -11.19 -4.28
N ALA A 115 74.90 -12.14 -3.52
CA ALA A 115 74.10 -13.17 -2.85
C ALA A 115 73.13 -12.56 -1.83
N GLN A 116 73.60 -11.59 -1.03
CA GLN A 116 72.76 -10.87 -0.07
C GLN A 116 71.69 -10.02 -0.77
N ALA A 117 72.02 -9.35 -1.87
CA ALA A 117 71.05 -8.60 -2.66
C ALA A 117 69.98 -9.51 -3.29
N ALA A 118 70.38 -10.69 -3.78
CA ALA A 118 69.46 -11.69 -4.33
C ALA A 118 68.53 -12.27 -3.24
N GLU A 119 69.03 -12.49 -2.03
CA GLU A 119 68.23 -12.94 -0.89
C GLU A 119 67.20 -11.87 -0.46
N GLN A 120 67.62 -10.60 -0.35
CA GLN A 120 66.70 -9.49 -0.06
C GLN A 120 65.62 -9.34 -1.16
N ALA A 121 65.99 -9.47 -2.43
CA ALA A 121 65.03 -9.44 -3.53
C ALA A 121 64.02 -10.60 -3.46
N ARG A 122 64.46 -11.81 -3.06
CA ARG A 122 63.56 -12.95 -2.82
C ARG A 122 62.60 -12.68 -1.66
N LEU A 123 63.09 -12.15 -0.54
CA LEU A 123 62.24 -11.81 0.61
C LEU A 123 61.20 -10.74 0.25
N GLN A 124 61.60 -9.72 -0.53
CA GLN A 124 60.66 -8.71 -1.04
C GLN A 124 59.62 -9.31 -2.00
N ALA A 125 60.00 -10.25 -2.87
CA ALA A 125 59.07 -10.93 -3.76
C ALA A 125 58.02 -11.75 -2.98
N VAL A 126 58.45 -12.49 -1.95
CA VAL A 126 57.54 -13.26 -1.07
C VAL A 126 56.62 -12.31 -0.28
N ALA A 127 57.14 -11.20 0.22
CA ALA A 127 56.32 -10.18 0.90
C ALA A 127 55.29 -9.54 -0.04
N ALA A 128 55.67 -9.26 -1.28
CA ALA A 128 54.77 -8.72 -2.31
C ALA A 128 53.68 -9.72 -2.71
N GLU A 129 54.02 -11.01 -2.83
CA GLU A 129 53.05 -12.07 -3.10
C GLU A 129 52.04 -12.22 -1.94
N LYS A 130 52.53 -12.23 -0.70
CA LYS A 130 51.66 -12.26 0.50
C LYS A 130 50.72 -11.06 0.56
N ALA A 131 51.22 -9.86 0.26
CA ALA A 131 50.40 -8.65 0.19
C ALA A 131 49.33 -8.76 -0.92
N ARG A 132 49.68 -9.34 -2.07
CA ARG A 132 48.73 -9.55 -3.17
C ARG A 132 47.63 -10.55 -2.81
N LEU A 133 47.96 -11.65 -2.14
CA LEU A 133 46.97 -12.63 -1.68
C LEU A 133 46.01 -12.01 -0.66
N LYS A 134 46.54 -11.23 0.29
CA LYS A 134 45.71 -10.49 1.25
C LYS A 134 44.76 -9.51 0.56
N ALA A 135 45.25 -8.76 -0.44
CA ALA A 135 44.41 -7.84 -1.20
C ALA A 135 43.28 -8.55 -1.97
N ILE A 136 43.53 -9.76 -2.47
CA ILE A 136 42.50 -10.59 -3.13
C ILE A 136 41.45 -11.05 -2.12
N GLU A 137 41.86 -11.46 -0.92
CA GLU A 137 40.95 -11.85 0.15
C GLU A 137 40.10 -10.68 0.64
N ASP A 138 40.71 -9.52 0.87
CA ASP A 138 40.01 -8.30 1.25
C ASP A 138 39.00 -7.86 0.18
N ALA A 139 39.37 -7.94 -1.10
CA ALA A 139 38.47 -7.65 -2.22
C ALA A 139 37.30 -8.64 -2.29
N ARG A 140 37.52 -9.93 -1.99
CA ARG A 140 36.47 -10.95 -1.93
C ARG A 140 35.52 -10.69 -0.75
N ASN A 141 36.06 -10.34 0.41
CA ASN A 141 35.28 -10.02 1.59
C ASN A 141 34.44 -8.76 1.37
N ALA A 142 35.01 -7.73 0.74
CA ALA A 142 34.29 -6.51 0.36
C ALA A 142 33.13 -6.80 -0.60
N LYS A 143 33.35 -7.59 -1.66
CA LYS A 143 32.27 -8.00 -2.59
C LYS A 143 31.17 -8.80 -1.89
N THR A 144 31.55 -9.66 -0.96
CA THR A 144 30.58 -10.46 -0.19
C THR A 144 29.76 -9.58 0.75
N ALA A 145 30.39 -8.60 1.40
CA ALA A 145 29.71 -7.61 2.24
C ALA A 145 28.74 -6.75 1.42
N GLU A 146 29.15 -6.29 0.23
CA GLU A 146 28.28 -5.53 -0.68
C GLU A 146 27.08 -6.35 -1.15
N ALA A 147 27.28 -7.62 -1.52
CA ALA A 147 26.19 -8.51 -1.90
C ALA A 147 25.20 -8.74 -0.75
N LYS A 148 25.71 -8.91 0.48
CA LYS A 148 24.88 -9.07 1.68
C LYS A 148 24.08 -7.80 1.99
N ALA A 149 24.68 -6.62 1.85
CA ALA A 149 24.01 -5.34 2.04
C ALA A 149 22.87 -5.16 1.02
N LYS A 150 23.12 -5.45 -0.27
CA LYS A 150 22.09 -5.40 -1.32
C LYS A 150 20.94 -6.39 -1.05
N ALA A 151 21.26 -7.61 -0.63
CA ALA A 151 20.24 -8.61 -0.29
C ALA A 151 19.39 -8.17 0.91
N GLN A 152 20.01 -7.56 1.93
CA GLN A 152 19.28 -7.03 3.09
C GLN A 152 18.39 -5.84 2.72
N GLU A 153 18.84 -4.96 1.84
CA GLU A 153 18.03 -3.86 1.33
C GLU A 153 16.83 -4.37 0.53
N GLN A 154 17.04 -5.34 -0.36
CA GLN A 154 15.95 -5.98 -1.11
C GLN A 154 14.93 -6.65 -0.17
N ALA A 155 15.38 -7.35 0.87
CA ALA A 155 14.50 -7.94 1.87
C ALA A 155 13.68 -6.87 2.61
N ARG A 156 14.31 -5.73 2.97
CA ARG A 156 13.61 -4.59 3.60
C ARG A 156 12.57 -3.97 2.67
N GLN A 157 12.88 -3.81 1.39
CA GLN A 157 11.92 -3.32 0.39
C GLN A 157 10.73 -4.28 0.22
N GLN A 158 10.99 -5.59 0.19
CA GLN A 158 9.92 -6.60 0.13
C GLN A 158 9.03 -6.59 1.38
N GLN A 159 9.60 -6.43 2.57
CA GLN A 159 8.82 -6.29 3.80
C GLN A 159 7.93 -5.04 3.79
N LEU A 160 8.47 -3.89 3.37
CA LEU A 160 7.70 -2.64 3.24
C LEU A 160 6.56 -2.78 2.21
N ALA A 161 6.81 -3.45 1.09
CA ALA A 161 5.79 -3.73 0.09
C ALA A 161 4.68 -4.65 0.65
N ALA A 162 5.06 -5.71 1.37
CA ALA A 162 4.11 -6.62 2.00
C ALA A 162 3.26 -5.93 3.07
N GLU A 163 3.86 -5.05 3.86
CA GLU A 163 3.12 -4.26 4.87
C GLU A 163 2.10 -3.32 4.22
N ARG A 164 2.51 -2.59 3.17
CA ARG A 164 1.60 -1.73 2.41
C ARG A 164 0.43 -2.51 1.82
N ALA A 165 0.70 -3.70 1.27
CA ALA A 165 -0.35 -4.57 0.74
C ALA A 165 -1.34 -5.02 1.84
N ARG A 166 -0.84 -5.37 3.04
CA ARG A 166 -1.69 -5.71 4.19
C ARG A 166 -2.55 -4.52 4.64
N GLN A 167 -1.98 -3.32 4.72
CA GLN A 167 -2.73 -2.11 5.08
C GLN A 167 -3.84 -1.79 4.06
N GLN A 168 -3.54 -1.93 2.77
CA GLN A 168 -4.53 -1.73 1.70
C GLN A 168 -5.66 -2.78 1.78
N ALA A 169 -5.33 -4.05 2.04
CA ALA A 169 -6.32 -5.11 2.21
C ALA A 169 -7.23 -4.83 3.42
N ALA A 170 -6.67 -4.43 4.57
CA ALA A 170 -7.44 -4.08 5.76
C ALA A 170 -8.37 -2.87 5.51
N ALA A 171 -7.88 -1.84 4.82
CA ALA A 171 -8.69 -0.67 4.46
C ALA A 171 -9.84 -1.03 3.49
N ALA A 172 -9.59 -1.93 2.54
CA ALA A 172 -10.61 -2.43 1.62
C ALA A 172 -11.68 -3.27 2.36
N GLU A 173 -11.27 -4.11 3.29
CA GLU A 173 -12.19 -4.89 4.12
C GLU A 173 -13.08 -3.98 4.98
N GLN A 174 -12.52 -2.94 5.59
CA GLN A 174 -13.29 -1.98 6.37
C GLN A 174 -14.33 -1.26 5.52
N LYS A 175 -13.95 -0.77 4.34
CA LYS A 175 -14.90 -0.16 3.39
C LYS A 175 -16.03 -1.11 3.01
N ARG A 176 -15.74 -2.41 2.85
CA ARG A 176 -16.76 -3.42 2.55
C ARG A 176 -17.73 -3.60 3.73
N LYS A 177 -17.22 -3.65 4.97
CA LYS A 177 -18.06 -3.72 6.17
C LYS A 177 -18.97 -2.50 6.30
N ASP A 178 -18.43 -1.30 6.08
CA ASP A 178 -19.19 -0.05 6.13
C ASP A 178 -20.27 -0.01 5.05
N ALA A 179 -19.97 -0.49 3.83
CA ALA A 179 -20.93 -0.59 2.74
C ALA A 179 -22.09 -1.56 3.06
N ILE A 180 -21.79 -2.73 3.64
CA ILE A 180 -22.79 -3.69 4.07
C ILE A 180 -23.67 -3.09 5.18
N ALA A 181 -23.08 -2.43 6.17
CA ALA A 181 -23.83 -1.77 7.25
C ALA A 181 -24.76 -0.67 6.71
N ALA A 182 -24.28 0.14 5.75
CA ALA A 182 -25.08 1.15 5.09
C ALA A 182 -26.25 0.55 4.28
N GLU A 183 -26.02 -0.56 3.58
CA GLU A 183 -27.07 -1.28 2.85
C GLU A 183 -28.15 -1.82 3.79
N GLN A 184 -27.75 -2.44 4.90
CA GLN A 184 -28.69 -2.97 5.90
C GLN A 184 -29.55 -1.84 6.50
N LYS A 185 -28.92 -0.71 6.84
CA LYS A 185 -29.65 0.47 7.35
C LYS A 185 -30.64 1.02 6.32
N ARG A 186 -30.28 1.01 5.03
CA ARG A 186 -31.18 1.44 3.95
C ARG A 186 -32.38 0.49 3.82
N LYS A 187 -32.16 -0.83 3.83
CA LYS A 187 -33.24 -1.83 3.78
C LYS A 187 -34.20 -1.70 4.96
N GLN A 188 -33.66 -1.45 6.16
CA GLN A 188 -34.49 -1.22 7.34
C GLN A 188 -35.35 0.05 7.20
N ALA A 189 -34.75 1.16 6.74
CA ALA A 189 -35.49 2.40 6.51
C ALA A 189 -36.60 2.24 5.44
N GLU A 190 -36.34 1.45 4.40
CA GLU A 190 -37.33 1.14 3.37
C GLU A 190 -38.48 0.28 3.92
N ALA A 191 -38.19 -0.73 4.73
CA ALA A 191 -39.19 -1.55 5.40
C ALA A 191 -40.07 -0.72 6.36
N ASP A 192 -39.48 0.19 7.11
CA ASP A 192 -40.21 1.08 8.01
C ASP A 192 -41.09 2.07 7.24
N ALA A 193 -40.59 2.61 6.11
CA ALA A 193 -41.37 3.46 5.23
C ALA A 193 -42.57 2.71 4.62
N ALA A 194 -42.38 1.45 4.21
CA ALA A 194 -43.46 0.60 3.70
C ALA A 194 -44.54 0.35 4.77
N LYS A 195 -44.14 0.01 6.01
CA LYS A 195 -45.08 -0.16 7.14
C LYS A 195 -45.88 1.11 7.43
N ARG A 196 -45.25 2.29 7.39
CA ARG A 196 -45.94 3.57 7.58
C ARG A 196 -46.99 3.83 6.49
N LYS A 197 -46.67 3.55 5.22
CA LYS A 197 -47.64 3.67 4.11
C LYS A 197 -48.83 2.74 4.28
N GLN A 198 -48.59 1.49 4.70
CA GLN A 198 -49.66 0.54 4.96
C GLN A 198 -50.58 1.03 6.10
N ALA A 199 -50.00 1.51 7.20
CA ALA A 199 -50.77 2.06 8.32
C ALA A 199 -51.61 3.29 7.91
N GLU A 200 -51.08 4.18 7.06
CA GLU A 200 -51.83 5.33 6.53
C GLU A 200 -53.00 4.88 5.63
N ALA A 201 -52.79 3.86 4.79
CA ALA A 201 -53.85 3.29 3.96
C ALA A 201 -54.97 2.63 4.79
N ASP A 202 -54.61 1.89 5.84
CA ASP A 202 -55.60 1.27 6.74
C ASP A 202 -56.37 2.32 7.55
N ALA A 203 -55.69 3.39 8.00
CA ALA A 203 -56.35 4.52 8.66
C ALA A 203 -57.35 5.22 7.73
N ALA A 204 -57.01 5.40 6.44
CA ALA A 204 -57.93 5.97 5.45
C ALA A 204 -59.16 5.09 5.23
N LYS A 205 -59.00 3.76 5.11
CA LYS A 205 -60.12 2.81 4.99
C LYS A 205 -61.05 2.87 6.20
N ARG A 206 -60.50 2.96 7.42
CA ARG A 206 -61.32 3.09 8.65
C ARG A 206 -62.15 4.37 8.66
N LYS A 207 -61.57 5.51 8.28
CA LYS A 207 -62.30 6.78 8.17
C LYS A 207 -63.44 6.70 7.15
N GLN A 208 -63.21 6.05 6.01
CA GLN A 208 -64.26 5.84 5.00
C GLN A 208 -65.40 4.97 5.54
N ALA A 209 -65.08 3.86 6.21
CA ALA A 209 -66.08 2.99 6.83
C ALA A 209 -66.92 3.71 7.91
N GLU A 210 -66.28 4.57 8.72
CA GLU A 210 -66.98 5.39 9.71
C GLU A 210 -67.93 6.40 9.06
N ALA A 211 -67.50 7.05 7.97
CA ALA A 211 -68.34 7.97 7.21
C ALA A 211 -69.56 7.27 6.58
N ASP A 212 -69.38 6.08 6.04
CA ASP A 212 -70.48 5.28 5.47
C ASP A 212 -71.45 4.78 6.55
N ALA A 213 -70.93 4.39 7.72
CA ALA A 213 -71.77 4.03 8.86
C ALA A 213 -72.62 5.22 9.36
N ALA A 214 -72.04 6.42 9.40
CA ALA A 214 -72.75 7.64 9.76
C ALA A 214 -73.89 7.97 8.76
N LYS A 215 -73.64 7.83 7.44
CA LYS A 215 -74.67 8.00 6.40
C LYS A 215 -75.83 7.01 6.57
N ARG A 216 -75.53 5.73 6.89
CA ARG A 216 -76.58 4.72 7.14
C ARG A 216 -77.45 5.07 8.34
N LYS A 217 -76.86 5.49 9.46
CA LYS A 217 -77.62 5.94 10.64
C LYS A 217 -78.50 7.14 10.35
N GLN A 218 -78.03 8.10 9.54
CA GLN A 218 -78.84 9.24 9.13
C GLN A 218 -80.04 8.80 8.27
N ALA A 219 -79.81 7.91 7.29
CA ALA A 219 -80.88 7.38 6.45
C ALA A 219 -81.94 6.60 7.27
N GLU A 220 -81.52 5.84 8.28
CA GLU A 220 -82.43 5.13 9.18
C GLU A 220 -83.27 6.10 10.03
N ALA A 221 -82.66 7.17 10.56
CA ALA A 221 -83.38 8.20 11.31
C ALA A 221 -84.41 8.94 10.43
N ASP A 222 -84.06 9.24 9.17
CA ASP A 222 -84.98 9.86 8.23
C ASP A 222 -86.14 8.92 7.85
N ALA A 223 -85.88 7.62 7.70
CA ALA A 223 -86.91 6.61 7.48
C ALA A 223 -87.87 6.49 8.68
N ALA A 224 -87.35 6.53 9.91
CA ALA A 224 -88.17 6.54 11.13
C ALA A 224 -89.08 7.78 11.21
N LYS A 225 -88.55 8.97 10.89
CA LYS A 225 -89.35 10.21 10.82
C LYS A 225 -90.48 10.13 9.80
N ARG A 226 -90.22 9.54 8.62
CA ARG A 226 -91.26 9.32 7.59
C ARG A 226 -92.38 8.39 8.08
N LYS A 227 -92.03 7.27 8.72
CA LYS A 227 -93.03 6.36 9.31
C LYS A 227 -93.88 7.03 10.39
N GLN A 228 -93.27 7.88 11.23
CA GLN A 228 -94.01 8.64 12.23
C GLN A 228 -94.98 9.64 11.59
N ALA A 229 -94.54 10.38 10.56
CA ALA A 229 -95.40 11.31 9.84
C ALA A 229 -96.58 10.61 9.15
N GLU A 230 -96.37 9.41 8.59
CA GLU A 230 -97.42 8.59 7.98
C GLU A 230 -98.45 8.11 9.02
N ALA A 231 -97.99 7.66 10.20
CA ALA A 231 -98.88 7.28 11.30
C ALA A 231 -99.72 8.45 11.83
N ASP A 232 -99.12 9.65 11.93
CA ASP A 232 -99.84 10.86 12.33
C ASP A 232 -100.86 11.30 11.27
N ALA A 233 -100.53 11.15 9.98
CA ALA A 233 -101.47 11.40 8.88
C ALA A 233 -102.65 10.41 8.90
N ALA A 234 -102.41 9.13 9.19
CA ALA A 234 -103.45 8.12 9.33
C ALA A 234 -104.40 8.44 10.51
N LYS A 235 -103.86 8.85 11.67
CA LYS A 235 -104.67 9.31 12.82
C LYS A 235 -105.54 10.52 12.48
N ARG A 236 -105.02 11.48 11.71
CA ARG A 236 -105.80 12.65 11.26
C ARG A 236 -106.96 12.24 10.34
N LYS A 237 -106.72 11.35 9.38
CA LYS A 237 -107.80 10.83 8.51
C LYS A 237 -108.87 10.09 9.30
N GLN A 238 -108.50 9.32 10.32
CA GLN A 238 -109.46 8.64 11.19
C GLN A 238 -110.31 9.65 12.00
N ALA A 239 -109.68 10.67 12.59
CA ALA A 239 -110.39 11.72 13.32
C ALA A 239 -111.34 12.53 12.41
N GLU A 240 -110.96 12.76 11.15
CA GLU A 240 -111.81 13.44 10.17
C GLU A 240 -113.03 12.57 9.77
N ALA A 241 -112.84 11.25 9.62
CA ALA A 241 -113.93 10.31 9.38
C ALA A 241 -114.90 10.21 10.57
N ASP A 242 -114.39 10.21 11.80
CA ASP A 242 -115.22 10.22 13.01
C ASP A 242 -116.00 11.54 13.17
N ALA A 243 -115.39 12.68 12.81
CA ALA A 243 -116.06 13.98 12.78
C ALA A 243 -117.17 14.02 11.71
N ALA A 244 -116.96 13.41 10.53
CA ALA A 244 -117.98 13.28 9.50
C ALA A 244 -119.17 12.41 9.96
N LYS A 245 -118.91 11.27 10.63
CA LYS A 245 -119.97 10.44 11.24
C LYS A 245 -120.80 11.21 12.28
N ARG A 246 -120.15 12.04 13.11
CA ARG A 246 -120.86 12.88 14.09
C ARG A 246 -121.75 13.93 13.40
N LYS A 247 -121.28 14.59 12.35
CA LYS A 247 -122.11 15.53 11.56
C LYS A 247 -123.29 14.84 10.88
N GLN A 248 -123.14 13.59 10.45
CA GLN A 248 -124.25 12.80 9.89
C GLN A 248 -125.29 12.44 10.97
N ALA A 249 -124.87 12.05 12.17
CA ALA A 249 -125.76 11.79 13.30
C ALA A 249 -126.50 13.06 13.78
N GLU A 250 -125.86 14.22 13.72
CA GLU A 250 -126.48 15.50 14.07
C GLU A 250 -127.51 15.96 13.00
N ALA A 251 -127.28 15.64 11.73
CA ALA A 251 -128.24 15.85 10.65
C ALA A 251 -129.48 14.92 10.75
N ASP A 252 -129.29 13.67 11.18
CA ASP A 252 -130.40 12.73 11.42
C ASP A 252 -131.20 13.07 12.69
N ALA A 253 -130.58 13.69 13.70
CA ALA A 253 -131.27 14.21 14.88
C ALA A 253 -132.07 15.49 14.58
N ALA A 254 -131.61 16.33 13.65
CA ALA A 254 -132.33 17.52 13.19
C ALA A 254 -133.53 17.18 12.28
N LYS A 255 -133.47 16.08 11.51
CA LYS A 255 -134.60 15.60 10.69
C LYS A 255 -135.71 14.88 11.45
N ARG A 256 -135.56 14.60 12.75
CA ARG A 256 -136.58 13.96 13.62
C ARG A 256 -137.27 14.89 14.63
N LYS A 257 -137.08 16.22 14.53
CA LYS A 257 -137.78 17.20 15.40
C LYS A 257 -138.51 18.31 14.62
N GLN A 258 -138.94 18.01 13.40
CA GLN A 258 -139.81 18.88 12.61
C GLN A 258 -140.82 18.04 11.79
N ALA A 259 -141.59 17.21 12.50
CA ALA A 259 -142.85 16.64 12.02
C ALA A 259 -143.74 16.33 13.24
N GLU A 260 -144.81 17.14 13.35
CA GLU A 260 -146.15 16.87 13.93
C GLU A 260 -146.23 16.24 15.34
N ALA A 261 -146.75 16.91 16.37
CA ALA A 261 -148.11 17.49 16.50
C ALA A 261 -149.21 16.49 16.10
N ASP A 262 -149.74 15.71 17.05
CA ASP A 262 -151.06 16.02 17.61
C ASP A 262 -151.54 15.05 18.71
N ALA A 263 -152.50 15.57 19.48
CA ALA A 263 -153.56 14.86 20.21
C ALA A 263 -153.26 14.12 21.55
N ALA A 264 -153.46 14.91 22.62
CA ALA A 264 -154.52 14.73 23.62
C ALA A 264 -154.43 13.64 24.74
N LYS A 265 -154.33 14.18 25.97
CA LYS A 265 -155.10 13.82 27.19
C LYS A 265 -154.93 12.40 27.78
N ARG A 266 -154.24 12.31 28.93
CA ARG A 266 -154.85 12.40 30.29
C ARG A 266 -153.82 12.17 31.41
N LYS A 267 -153.81 13.11 32.37
CA LYS A 267 -153.72 13.01 33.85
C LYS A 267 -152.54 12.22 34.47
N GLN A 268 -151.95 12.59 35.62
CA GLN A 268 -152.07 13.68 36.61
C GLN A 268 -151.00 13.39 37.69
N ALA A 269 -150.60 14.41 38.47
CA ALA A 269 -149.70 14.43 39.65
C ALA A 269 -148.20 14.62 39.32
N GLU A 270 -147.65 15.85 39.49
CA GLU A 270 -147.06 16.42 40.72
C GLU A 270 -145.75 15.70 41.13
N ALA A 271 -144.61 16.33 41.41
CA ALA A 271 -144.27 17.73 41.65
C ALA A 271 -142.74 17.92 41.53
N ASP A 272 -142.34 19.18 41.27
CA ASP A 272 -141.10 19.84 41.66
C ASP A 272 -139.73 19.34 41.18
N ALA A 273 -138.71 20.16 40.98
CA ALA A 273 -138.58 21.58 40.67
C ALA A 273 -137.09 21.74 40.29
N ALA A 274 -136.83 22.55 39.26
CA ALA A 274 -135.62 23.33 39.01
C ALA A 274 -134.29 22.96 39.70
N LYS A 275 -133.23 22.68 38.91
CA LYS A 275 -132.10 23.63 38.74
C LYS A 275 -130.98 23.13 37.82
N ARG A 276 -130.67 24.02 36.87
CA ARG A 276 -129.32 24.47 36.45
C ARG A 276 -128.45 23.53 35.62
N LYS A 277 -128.53 23.78 34.30
CA LYS A 277 -127.36 24.18 33.49
C LYS A 277 -126.40 25.07 34.30
N GLN A 278 -125.12 24.70 34.33
CA GLN A 278 -123.91 25.55 34.28
C GLN A 278 -122.76 24.84 35.01
N ALA A 279 -121.98 24.00 34.28
CA ALA A 279 -120.58 23.66 34.63
C ALA A 279 -119.93 22.72 33.58
N GLU A 280 -119.94 23.08 32.29
CA GLU A 280 -119.21 22.26 31.29
C GLU A 280 -118.47 23.09 30.22
N ALA A 281 -118.00 24.28 30.59
CA ALA A 281 -117.26 25.19 29.70
C ALA A 281 -115.82 25.51 30.12
N ASP A 282 -115.31 24.96 31.24
CA ASP A 282 -113.95 25.29 31.74
C ASP A 282 -112.90 24.16 31.62
N ALA A 283 -113.28 22.98 31.11
CA ALA A 283 -112.32 21.88 30.95
C ALA A 283 -111.56 21.89 29.60
N ALA A 284 -112.07 22.58 28.57
CA ALA A 284 -111.49 22.54 27.22
C ALA A 284 -110.33 23.54 27.02
N LYS A 285 -110.26 24.64 27.77
CA LYS A 285 -109.24 25.69 27.57
C LYS A 285 -107.88 25.40 28.23
N ARG A 286 -107.82 24.51 29.23
CA ARG A 286 -106.56 24.14 29.91
C ARG A 286 -105.70 23.11 29.15
N LYS A 287 -106.30 22.20 28.38
CA LYS A 287 -105.55 21.17 27.62
C LYS A 287 -104.83 21.69 26.36
N GLN A 288 -105.25 22.84 25.81
CA GLN A 288 -104.60 23.41 24.63
C GLN A 288 -103.35 24.23 24.97
N ALA A 289 -103.32 24.87 26.15
CA ALA A 289 -102.17 25.65 26.61
C ALA A 289 -100.95 24.80 27.01
N GLU A 290 -101.17 23.57 27.48
CA GLU A 290 -100.08 22.66 27.90
C GLU A 290 -99.36 22.00 26.71
N ALA A 291 -100.05 21.79 25.59
CA ALA A 291 -99.49 21.22 24.37
C ALA A 291 -98.57 22.20 23.61
N ASP A 292 -98.89 23.49 23.61
CA ASP A 292 -98.07 24.51 22.93
C ASP A 292 -96.80 24.87 23.72
N ALA A 293 -96.81 24.74 25.05
CA ALA A 293 -95.61 24.93 25.88
C ALA A 293 -94.57 23.80 25.68
N ALA A 294 -95.03 22.56 25.47
CA ALA A 294 -94.13 21.42 25.21
C ALA A 294 -93.43 21.53 23.83
N LYS A 295 -94.13 22.02 22.80
CA LYS A 295 -93.55 22.23 21.45
C LYS A 295 -92.46 23.29 21.42
N ARG A 296 -92.59 24.38 22.20
CA ARG A 296 -91.56 25.43 22.28
C ARG A 296 -90.26 24.95 22.94
N LYS A 297 -90.33 24.15 24.01
CA LYS A 297 -89.13 23.60 24.67
C LYS A 297 -88.34 22.63 23.79
N GLN A 298 -89.01 21.88 22.91
CA GLN A 298 -88.33 20.96 21.99
C GLN A 298 -87.61 21.70 20.85
N ALA A 299 -88.19 22.81 20.35
CA ALA A 299 -87.57 23.64 19.31
C ALA A 299 -86.31 24.40 19.79
N GLU A 300 -86.27 24.85 21.04
CA GLU A 300 -85.07 25.46 21.64
C GLU A 300 -83.93 24.45 21.81
N ALA A 301 -84.24 23.22 22.24
CA ALA A 301 -83.24 22.16 22.41
C ALA A 301 -82.60 21.72 21.08
N ASP A 302 -83.38 21.64 20.00
CA ASP A 302 -82.85 21.32 18.66
C ASP A 302 -81.99 22.45 18.07
N THR A 303 -82.34 23.71 18.37
CA THR A 303 -81.54 24.88 17.95
C THR A 303 -80.18 24.92 18.65
N ALA A 304 -80.14 24.57 19.95
CA ALA A 304 -78.90 24.48 20.72
C ALA A 304 -77.97 23.36 20.20
N LYS A 305 -78.52 22.17 19.89
CA LYS A 305 -77.76 21.06 19.29
C LYS A 305 -77.16 21.42 17.93
N ARG A 306 -77.89 22.17 17.10
CA ARG A 306 -77.41 22.58 15.76
C ARG A 306 -76.22 23.55 15.86
N LYS A 307 -76.25 24.53 16.77
CA LYS A 307 -75.13 25.46 17.00
C LYS A 307 -73.87 24.75 17.51
N GLN A 308 -74.02 23.74 18.36
CA GLN A 308 -72.88 22.96 18.86
C GLN A 308 -72.23 22.11 17.74
N ALA A 309 -73.04 21.47 16.89
CA ALA A 309 -72.53 20.69 15.75
C ALA A 309 -71.78 21.55 14.72
N GLU A 310 -72.22 22.79 14.51
CA GLU A 310 -71.57 23.73 13.59
C GLU A 310 -70.21 24.22 14.11
N ALA A 311 -70.11 24.46 15.43
CA ALA A 311 -68.85 24.81 16.09
C ALA A 311 -67.82 23.66 16.05
N ASP A 312 -68.26 22.41 16.24
CA ASP A 312 -67.38 21.23 16.15
C ASP A 312 -66.91 20.95 14.72
N ALA A 313 -67.76 21.21 13.71
CA ALA A 313 -67.37 21.11 12.31
C ALA A 313 -66.32 22.17 11.92
N ALA A 314 -66.45 23.40 12.42
CA ALA A 314 -65.46 24.46 12.22
C ALA A 314 -64.09 24.11 12.84
N LYS A 315 -64.08 23.56 14.07
CA LYS A 315 -62.85 23.06 14.73
C LYS A 315 -62.17 21.94 13.93
N ARG A 316 -62.95 21.00 13.37
CA ARG A 316 -62.39 19.92 12.54
C ARG A 316 -61.73 20.44 11.25
N LYS A 317 -62.35 21.40 10.56
CA LYS A 317 -61.74 22.01 9.36
C LYS A 317 -60.43 22.74 9.66
N GLN A 318 -60.35 23.45 10.78
CA GLN A 318 -59.12 24.13 11.18
C GLN A 318 -58.00 23.13 11.50
N ALA A 319 -58.32 22.03 12.19
CA ALA A 319 -57.35 20.97 12.49
C ALA A 319 -56.83 20.24 11.23
N GLU A 320 -57.67 20.03 10.21
CA GLU A 320 -57.22 19.48 8.92
C GLU A 320 -56.30 20.43 8.16
N ALA A 321 -56.61 21.74 8.16
CA ALA A 321 -55.78 22.76 7.52
C ALA A 321 -54.39 22.86 8.18
N ASP A 322 -54.30 22.80 9.51
CA ASP A 322 -53.03 22.80 10.24
C ASP A 322 -52.22 21.52 10.00
N THR A 323 -52.90 20.38 9.88
CA THR A 323 -52.24 19.11 9.55
C THR A 323 -51.66 19.14 8.13
N ALA A 324 -52.37 19.73 7.16
CA ALA A 324 -51.89 19.89 5.80
C ALA A 324 -50.67 20.82 5.73
N LYS A 325 -50.70 21.97 6.43
CA LYS A 325 -49.54 22.87 6.55
C LYS A 325 -48.31 22.17 7.15
N ARG A 326 -48.52 21.35 8.19
CA ARG A 326 -47.43 20.60 8.83
C ARG A 326 -46.81 19.56 7.88
N LYS A 327 -47.62 18.82 7.12
CA LYS A 327 -47.13 17.86 6.10
C LYS A 327 -46.32 18.56 5.00
N GLN A 328 -46.75 19.75 4.55
CA GLN A 328 -46.02 20.52 3.54
C GLN A 328 -44.66 21.02 4.08
N ALA A 329 -44.63 21.55 5.30
CA ALA A 329 -43.39 21.99 5.93
C ALA A 329 -42.37 20.84 6.12
N GLU A 330 -42.85 19.64 6.45
CA GLU A 330 -42.02 18.45 6.59
C GLU A 330 -41.42 17.97 5.25
N ALA A 331 -42.21 18.05 4.17
CA ALA A 331 -41.74 17.74 2.82
C ALA A 331 -40.68 18.74 2.31
N ASP A 332 -40.87 20.03 2.59
CA ASP A 332 -39.89 21.06 2.23
C ASP A 332 -38.59 20.94 3.05
N ALA A 333 -38.69 20.59 4.33
CA ALA A 333 -37.53 20.28 5.17
C ALA A 333 -36.76 19.05 4.66
N ALA A 334 -37.46 18.01 4.19
CA ALA A 334 -36.84 16.84 3.59
C ALA A 334 -36.11 17.17 2.28
N LYS A 335 -36.70 17.99 1.41
CA LYS A 335 -36.04 18.48 0.19
C LYS A 335 -34.78 19.29 0.48
N ARG A 336 -34.83 20.17 1.49
CA ARG A 336 -33.63 20.96 1.90
C ARG A 336 -32.50 20.05 2.39
N LYS A 337 -32.80 19.05 3.22
CA LYS A 337 -31.79 18.07 3.68
C LYS A 337 -31.19 17.27 2.53
N GLN A 338 -31.99 16.89 1.55
CA GLN A 338 -31.49 16.17 0.37
C GLN A 338 -30.55 17.06 -0.47
N ALA A 339 -30.94 18.31 -0.71
CA ALA A 339 -30.11 19.26 -1.44
C ALA A 339 -28.77 19.54 -0.74
N GLU A 340 -28.77 19.64 0.60
CA GLU A 340 -27.55 19.81 1.39
C GLU A 340 -26.63 18.58 1.32
N ALA A 341 -27.20 17.37 1.37
CA ALA A 341 -26.44 16.12 1.22
C ALA A 341 -25.82 16.00 -0.18
N ASP A 342 -26.54 16.39 -1.23
CA ASP A 342 -26.02 16.38 -2.61
C ASP A 342 -24.94 17.46 -2.82
N ALA A 343 -25.07 18.64 -2.20
CA ALA A 343 -24.04 19.67 -2.21
C ALA A 343 -22.76 19.20 -1.49
N ALA A 344 -22.90 18.49 -0.36
CA ALA A 344 -21.76 17.91 0.37
C ALA A 344 -21.04 16.84 -0.48
N LYS A 345 -21.78 15.96 -1.16
CA LYS A 345 -21.21 14.97 -2.09
C LYS A 345 -20.45 15.63 -3.24
N ARG A 346 -20.98 16.71 -3.82
CA ARG A 346 -20.30 17.45 -4.89
C ARG A 346 -18.98 18.05 -4.42
N LYS A 347 -18.95 18.69 -3.24
CA LYS A 347 -17.71 19.22 -2.65
C LYS A 347 -16.67 18.12 -2.42
N GLN A 348 -17.09 16.95 -1.94
CA GLN A 348 -16.19 15.83 -1.73
C GLN A 348 -15.62 15.30 -3.05
N ALA A 349 -16.46 15.16 -4.08
CA ALA A 349 -16.02 14.73 -5.40
C ALA A 349 -15.03 15.72 -6.05
N GLU A 350 -15.23 17.02 -5.86
CA GLU A 350 -14.32 18.06 -6.35
C GLU A 350 -12.96 18.02 -5.63
N ALA A 351 -12.96 17.83 -4.31
CA ALA A 351 -11.74 17.67 -3.52
C ALA A 351 -10.94 16.41 -3.93
N ASP A 352 -11.63 15.30 -4.20
CA ASP A 352 -11.00 14.07 -4.67
C ASP A 352 -10.44 14.23 -6.10
N ALA A 353 -11.15 14.95 -6.98
CA ALA A 353 -10.65 15.28 -8.32
C ALA A 353 -9.39 16.16 -8.26
N ALA A 354 -9.36 17.16 -7.38
CA ALA A 354 -8.19 18.01 -7.16
C ALA A 354 -6.97 17.18 -6.68
N LYS A 355 -7.17 16.28 -5.72
CA LYS A 355 -6.11 15.37 -5.23
C LYS A 355 -5.58 14.46 -6.35
N ARG A 356 -6.46 13.91 -7.19
CA ARG A 356 -6.04 13.10 -8.34
C ARG A 356 -5.20 13.89 -9.34
N LYS A 357 -5.61 15.11 -9.66
CA LYS A 357 -4.87 15.99 -10.56
C LYS A 357 -3.48 16.34 -10.00
N GLN A 358 -3.38 16.61 -8.71
CA GLN A 358 -2.10 16.85 -8.04
C GLN A 358 -1.20 15.61 -8.05
N ALA A 359 -1.75 14.43 -7.78
CA ALA A 359 -1.01 13.17 -7.84
C ALA A 359 -0.49 12.88 -9.26
N GLU A 360 -1.30 13.14 -10.29
CA GLU A 360 -0.88 12.99 -11.68
C GLU A 360 0.24 13.98 -12.04
N ALA A 361 0.13 15.25 -11.62
CA ALA A 361 1.16 16.25 -11.85
C ALA A 361 2.50 15.87 -11.17
N ASN A 362 2.45 15.38 -9.93
CA ASN A 362 3.63 14.88 -9.22
C ASN A 362 4.25 13.67 -9.93
N ARG A 363 3.42 12.73 -10.40
CA ARG A 363 3.91 11.57 -11.16
C ARG A 363 4.60 11.99 -12.46
N LYS A 364 4.04 12.97 -13.19
CA LYS A 364 4.66 13.49 -14.42
C LYS A 364 6.00 14.16 -14.12
N ARG A 365 6.10 14.96 -13.05
CA ARG A 365 7.37 15.57 -12.63
C ARG A 365 8.42 14.52 -12.30
N LEU A 366 8.06 13.52 -11.48
CA LEU A 366 8.99 12.45 -11.09
C LEU A 366 9.49 11.66 -12.31
N ASN A 367 8.61 11.35 -13.27
CA ASN A 367 9.02 10.69 -14.51
C ASN A 367 9.98 11.55 -15.33
N SER A 368 9.70 12.86 -15.49
CA SER A 368 10.59 13.78 -16.21
C SER A 368 11.98 13.85 -15.55
N GLU A 369 12.03 13.95 -14.23
CA GLU A 369 13.28 14.01 -13.47
C GLU A 369 14.09 12.72 -13.63
N LEU A 370 13.42 11.56 -13.65
CA LEU A 370 14.06 10.27 -13.90
C LEU A 370 14.59 10.15 -15.33
N ASP A 371 13.86 10.67 -16.33
CA ASP A 371 14.29 10.69 -17.72
C ASP A 371 15.52 11.58 -17.92
N ASP A 372 15.56 12.74 -17.26
CA ASP A 372 16.71 13.66 -17.25
C ASP A 372 17.94 13.01 -16.59
N GLU A 373 17.77 12.38 -15.41
CA GLU A 373 18.86 11.68 -14.72
C GLU A 373 19.43 10.51 -15.56
N LEU A 374 18.56 9.76 -16.24
CA LEU A 374 18.97 8.70 -17.16
C LEU A 374 19.72 9.25 -18.37
N ALA A 375 19.32 10.41 -18.91
CA ALA A 375 20.00 11.06 -20.01
C ALA A 375 21.41 11.51 -19.61
N ASP A 376 21.56 12.11 -18.44
CA ASP A 376 22.87 12.55 -17.92
C ASP A 376 23.77 11.36 -17.59
N THR A 377 23.23 10.29 -17.01
CA THR A 377 23.98 9.06 -16.74
C THR A 377 24.48 8.41 -18.03
N LYS A 378 23.65 8.38 -19.09
CA LYS A 378 24.06 7.86 -20.41
C LYS A 378 25.16 8.71 -21.02
N LYS A 379 25.06 10.05 -20.95
CA LYS A 379 26.10 10.97 -21.43
C LYS A 379 27.41 10.75 -20.68
N ALA A 380 27.38 10.69 -19.35
CA ALA A 380 28.56 10.44 -18.52
C ALA A 380 29.21 9.09 -18.84
N SER A 381 28.41 8.03 -19.01
CA SER A 381 28.91 6.70 -19.41
C SER A 381 29.55 6.73 -20.81
N ALA A 382 28.94 7.41 -21.78
CA ALA A 382 29.49 7.55 -23.13
C ALA A 382 30.81 8.33 -23.15
N GLN A 383 30.89 9.41 -22.36
CA GLN A 383 32.12 10.18 -22.18
C GLN A 383 33.22 9.35 -21.51
N ALA A 384 32.90 8.58 -20.48
CA ALA A 384 33.84 7.68 -19.81
C ALA A 384 34.37 6.59 -20.76
N LYS A 385 33.49 5.97 -21.56
CA LYS A 385 33.91 5.00 -22.60
C LYS A 385 34.82 5.63 -23.64
N THR A 386 34.51 6.85 -24.07
CA THR A 386 35.34 7.60 -25.03
C THR A 386 36.72 7.93 -24.44
N ALA A 387 36.77 8.37 -23.18
CA ALA A 387 38.01 8.64 -22.47
C ALA A 387 38.86 7.36 -22.32
N GLN A 388 38.22 6.25 -21.93
CA GLN A 388 38.87 4.95 -21.81
C GLN A 388 39.44 4.48 -23.17
N ALA A 389 38.66 4.59 -24.25
CA ALA A 389 39.11 4.25 -25.60
C ALA A 389 40.33 5.07 -26.03
N LYS A 390 40.35 6.38 -25.74
CA LYS A 390 41.51 7.25 -26.00
C LYS A 390 42.75 6.83 -25.21
N THR A 391 42.61 6.47 -23.95
CA THR A 391 43.72 5.98 -23.12
C THR A 391 44.23 4.63 -23.63
N THR A 392 43.33 3.69 -23.94
CA THR A 392 43.69 2.39 -24.52
C THR A 392 44.40 2.55 -25.86
N ALA A 393 43.92 3.45 -26.73
CA ALA A 393 44.57 3.76 -28.00
C ALA A 393 45.97 4.35 -27.78
N SER A 394 46.11 5.31 -26.86
CA SER A 394 47.41 5.92 -26.52
C SER A 394 48.42 4.87 -26.05
N ASN A 395 47.99 3.95 -25.19
CA ASN A 395 48.82 2.83 -24.72
C ASN A 395 49.21 1.90 -25.88
N ALA A 396 48.25 1.51 -26.73
CA ALA A 396 48.53 0.68 -27.89
C ALA A 396 49.53 1.36 -28.86
N THR A 397 49.36 2.65 -29.16
CA THR A 397 50.30 3.37 -30.03
C THR A 397 51.70 3.47 -29.42
N ARG A 398 51.82 3.54 -28.08
CA ARG A 398 53.13 3.48 -27.40
C ARG A 398 53.78 2.12 -27.62
N ASP A 399 53.03 1.04 -27.48
CA ASP A 399 53.53 -0.31 -27.73
C ASP A 399 53.95 -0.51 -29.20
N PHE A 400 53.24 0.11 -30.14
CA PHE A 400 53.59 0.08 -31.56
C PHE A 400 54.95 0.76 -31.81
N ARG A 401 55.15 1.95 -31.25
CA ARG A 401 56.43 2.68 -31.34
C ARG A 401 57.57 1.84 -30.75
N ASN A 402 57.37 1.29 -29.56
CA ASN A 402 58.35 0.41 -28.91
C ASN A 402 58.69 -0.82 -29.76
N LYS A 403 57.69 -1.40 -30.45
CA LYS A 403 57.92 -2.53 -31.35
C LYS A 403 58.72 -2.15 -32.60
N VAL A 404 58.45 -0.97 -33.18
CA VAL A 404 59.24 -0.45 -34.32
C VAL A 404 60.67 -0.16 -33.88
N ASP A 405 60.87 0.53 -32.75
CA ASP A 405 62.20 0.84 -32.22
C ASP A 405 63.03 -0.43 -31.97
N ARG A 406 62.40 -1.50 -31.45
CA ARG A 406 63.06 -2.79 -31.21
C ARG A 406 63.41 -3.54 -32.49
N THR A 407 62.66 -3.33 -33.56
CA THR A 407 62.87 -4.02 -34.85
C THR A 407 63.80 -3.23 -35.77
N TRP A 408 64.01 -1.95 -35.47
CA TRP A 408 64.78 -1.05 -36.33
C TRP A 408 66.28 -1.33 -36.27
N GLN A 409 66.87 -1.49 -37.46
CA GLN A 409 68.30 -1.69 -37.65
C GLN A 409 68.86 -0.42 -38.32
N PRO A 410 69.40 0.53 -37.55
CA PRO A 410 69.89 1.78 -38.11
C PRO A 410 71.12 1.53 -39.02
N PRO A 411 71.27 2.28 -40.12
CA PRO A 411 72.44 2.17 -40.98
C PRO A 411 73.71 2.64 -40.24
N VAL A 412 74.79 1.89 -40.40
CA VAL A 412 76.09 2.16 -39.75
C VAL A 412 76.68 3.49 -40.21
N GLY A 413 77.28 4.24 -39.27
CA GLY A 413 77.96 5.53 -39.56
C GLY A 413 77.06 6.77 -39.67
N LYS A 414 75.78 6.69 -39.30
CA LYS A 414 74.78 7.77 -39.43
C LYS A 414 74.23 8.26 -38.07
N THR A 415 75.09 8.39 -37.08
CA THR A 415 74.72 8.79 -35.70
C THR A 415 74.09 10.18 -35.66
N GLY A 416 72.99 10.32 -34.91
CA GLY A 416 72.27 11.59 -34.73
C GLY A 416 71.19 11.89 -35.77
N GLU A 417 71.09 11.11 -36.85
CA GLU A 417 70.01 11.27 -37.84
C GLU A 417 68.65 10.80 -37.31
N LYS A 418 67.59 11.48 -37.77
CA LYS A 418 66.21 11.22 -37.37
C LYS A 418 65.35 10.82 -38.56
N ALA A 419 64.56 9.77 -38.40
CA ALA A 419 63.51 9.40 -39.33
C ALA A 419 62.14 9.52 -38.65
N THR A 420 61.26 10.32 -39.23
CA THR A 420 59.88 10.43 -38.79
C THR A 420 59.00 9.53 -39.65
N VAL A 421 58.31 8.59 -39.03
CA VAL A 421 57.43 7.63 -39.71
C VAL A 421 55.99 7.91 -39.32
N SER A 422 55.10 8.02 -40.30
CA SER A 422 53.64 8.00 -40.12
C SER A 422 53.08 6.73 -40.73
N VAL A 423 52.37 5.94 -39.94
CA VAL A 423 51.89 4.61 -40.32
C VAL A 423 50.37 4.57 -40.21
N THR A 424 49.72 4.01 -41.22
CA THR A 424 48.31 3.63 -41.16
C THR A 424 48.20 2.11 -41.16
N LEU A 425 47.40 1.59 -40.24
CA LEU A 425 47.19 0.17 -40.01
C LEU A 425 45.75 -0.20 -40.40
N THR A 426 45.60 -1.45 -40.83
CA THR A 426 44.30 -2.11 -40.98
C THR A 426 43.72 -2.50 -39.62
N PRO A 427 42.40 -2.81 -39.53
CA PRO A 427 41.79 -3.30 -38.28
C PRO A 427 42.43 -4.58 -37.71
N SER A 428 43.11 -5.39 -38.54
CA SER A 428 43.82 -6.59 -38.14
C SER A 428 45.27 -6.33 -37.70
N GLY A 429 45.74 -5.07 -37.75
CA GLY A 429 47.09 -4.69 -37.37
C GLY A 429 48.14 -4.84 -38.48
N GLN A 430 47.73 -5.12 -39.72
CA GLN A 430 48.64 -5.06 -40.87
C GLN A 430 48.88 -3.62 -41.31
N VAL A 431 50.06 -3.36 -41.87
CA VAL A 431 50.41 -2.04 -42.41
C VAL A 431 49.65 -1.79 -43.71
N ALA A 432 48.83 -0.73 -43.74
CA ALA A 432 48.10 -0.28 -44.92
C ALA A 432 48.91 0.76 -45.71
N SER A 433 49.52 1.74 -45.03
CA SER A 433 50.38 2.73 -45.66
C SER A 433 51.49 3.19 -44.71
N VAL A 434 52.65 3.54 -45.28
CA VAL A 434 53.80 4.06 -44.55
C VAL A 434 54.33 5.29 -45.27
N TYR A 435 54.51 6.37 -44.52
CA TYR A 435 55.19 7.58 -44.97
C TYR A 435 56.40 7.84 -44.08
N VAL A 436 57.59 7.86 -44.66
CA VAL A 436 58.85 8.13 -43.95
C VAL A 436 59.46 9.44 -44.45
N SER A 437 59.78 10.32 -43.50
CA SER A 437 60.51 11.56 -43.72
C SER A 437 61.86 11.48 -42.98
N ALA A 438 62.95 11.45 -43.73
CA ALA A 438 64.32 11.46 -43.23
C ALA A 438 65.22 12.22 -44.22
N SER A 439 66.33 12.78 -43.73
CA SER A 439 67.29 13.52 -44.56
C SER A 439 68.12 12.58 -45.45
N ASP A 440 68.50 11.41 -44.93
CA ASP A 440 69.28 10.41 -45.66
C ASP A 440 68.38 9.28 -46.24
N PRO A 441 68.57 8.90 -47.52
CA PRO A 441 67.82 7.81 -48.16
C PRO A 441 67.99 6.43 -47.52
N ALA A 442 69.18 6.11 -46.99
CA ALA A 442 69.45 4.83 -46.33
C ALA A 442 68.74 4.74 -44.98
N VAL A 443 68.70 5.85 -44.22
CA VAL A 443 67.91 5.94 -42.98
C VAL A 443 66.41 5.82 -43.29
N LYS A 444 65.94 6.44 -44.37
CA LYS A 444 64.56 6.31 -44.85
C LYS A 444 64.18 4.86 -45.16
N ALA A 445 65.00 4.16 -45.96
CA ALA A 445 64.75 2.77 -46.36
C ALA A 445 64.80 1.80 -45.17
N SER A 446 65.75 2.01 -44.25
CA SER A 446 65.86 1.23 -43.02
C SER A 446 64.63 1.40 -42.12
N ALA A 447 64.17 2.64 -41.92
CA ALA A 447 62.98 2.94 -41.13
C ALA A 447 61.71 2.31 -41.73
N GLU A 448 61.55 2.35 -43.06
CA GLU A 448 60.42 1.71 -43.74
C GLU A 448 60.43 0.19 -43.56
N LYS A 449 61.61 -0.44 -43.69
CA LYS A 449 61.77 -1.89 -43.49
C LYS A 449 61.41 -2.30 -42.06
N ALA A 450 61.81 -1.52 -41.06
CA ALA A 450 61.50 -1.80 -39.65
C ALA A 450 59.99 -1.77 -39.37
N VAL A 451 59.27 -0.81 -39.96
CA VAL A 451 57.82 -0.69 -39.80
C VAL A 451 57.09 -1.88 -40.43
N ARG A 452 57.48 -2.27 -41.64
CA ARG A 452 56.87 -3.44 -42.31
C ARG A 452 57.21 -4.75 -41.59
N ALA A 453 58.44 -4.89 -41.07
CA ALA A 453 58.86 -6.07 -40.31
C ALA A 453 58.19 -6.18 -38.93
N ALA A 454 57.77 -5.05 -38.35
CA ALA A 454 57.05 -5.04 -37.07
C ALA A 454 55.57 -5.48 -37.19
N ALA A 455 55.03 -5.63 -38.40
CA ALA A 455 53.68 -6.15 -38.61
C ALA A 455 53.60 -7.66 -38.29
N PRO A 456 52.47 -8.16 -37.75
CA PRO A 456 51.25 -7.44 -37.39
C PRO A 456 51.35 -6.74 -36.02
N TYR A 457 50.69 -5.59 -35.89
CA TYR A 457 50.60 -4.82 -34.65
C TYR A 457 49.45 -5.30 -33.75
N PRO A 458 49.62 -5.34 -32.41
CA PRO A 458 48.59 -5.82 -31.49
C PRO A 458 47.48 -4.78 -31.32
N MET A 459 46.43 -4.89 -32.14
CA MET A 459 45.31 -3.95 -32.10
C MET A 459 44.44 -4.12 -30.84
N PRO A 460 43.97 -3.02 -30.21
CA PRO A 460 43.11 -3.12 -29.05
C PRO A 460 41.73 -3.71 -29.41
N SER A 461 41.16 -4.46 -28.46
CA SER A 461 39.87 -5.14 -28.61
C SER A 461 38.70 -4.16 -28.74
N ASP A 462 38.77 -3.02 -28.06
CA ASP A 462 37.74 -1.97 -28.15
C ASP A 462 37.71 -1.32 -29.55
N PRO A 463 36.55 -1.29 -30.25
CA PRO A 463 36.46 -0.78 -31.62
C PRO A 463 36.87 0.68 -31.78
N GLU A 464 36.50 1.56 -30.85
CA GLU A 464 36.85 2.99 -30.91
C GLU A 464 38.33 3.19 -30.63
N ALA A 465 38.89 2.52 -29.62
CA ALA A 465 40.32 2.52 -29.36
C ALA A 465 41.10 1.99 -30.57
N ARG A 466 40.56 0.96 -31.24
CA ARG A 466 41.15 0.38 -32.44
C ARG A 466 41.20 1.38 -33.58
N ARG A 467 40.09 2.08 -33.84
CA ARG A 467 40.02 3.14 -34.86
C ARG A 467 41.01 4.25 -34.57
N LEU A 468 41.11 4.70 -33.32
CA LEU A 468 42.06 5.74 -32.91
C LEU A 468 43.53 5.28 -33.02
N ALA A 469 43.81 4.00 -32.78
CA ALA A 469 45.16 3.43 -32.85
C ALA A 469 45.60 3.05 -34.27
N GLN A 470 44.70 3.05 -35.27
CA GLN A 470 45.05 2.70 -36.66
C GLN A 470 46.09 3.63 -37.26
N SER A 471 46.18 4.88 -36.81
CA SER A 471 47.20 5.82 -37.25
C SER A 471 48.13 6.17 -36.10
N PHE A 472 49.43 6.04 -36.31
CA PHE A 472 50.40 6.55 -35.33
C PHE A 472 51.65 7.12 -36.01
N LYS A 473 52.31 8.02 -35.30
CA LYS A 473 53.55 8.66 -35.70
C LYS A 473 54.65 8.24 -34.73
N SER A 474 55.83 7.89 -35.27
CA SER A 474 57.03 7.56 -34.49
C SER A 474 58.23 8.35 -35.01
N THR A 475 59.16 8.69 -34.12
CA THR A 475 60.42 9.33 -34.46
C THR A 475 61.56 8.43 -34.04
N LEU A 476 62.26 7.88 -35.02
CA LEU A 476 63.41 7.01 -34.86
C LEU A 476 64.68 7.87 -34.86
N THR A 477 65.59 7.67 -33.92
CA THR A 477 66.86 8.41 -33.84
C THR A 477 68.02 7.43 -33.83
N VAL A 478 68.96 7.59 -34.78
CA VAL A 478 70.14 6.72 -34.87
C VAL A 478 71.06 7.06 -33.69
N LYS A 479 71.27 6.06 -32.82
CA LYS A 479 72.10 6.19 -31.62
C LYS A 479 73.59 6.06 -31.92
#